data_AF-X0WWQ8-F1
#
_entry.id   AF-X0WWQ8-F1
#
_cell.length_a   1.000
_cell.length_b   1.000
_cell.length_c   1.000
_cell.angle_alpha   90.00
_cell.angle_beta   90.00
_cell.angle_gamma   90.00
#
_symmetry.space_group_name_H-M   'P 1'
#
loop_
_entity.id
_entity.type
_entity.pdbx_description
1 polymer ?
#
loop_
_entity_poly.entity_id
_entity_poly.type
_entity_poly.pdbx_seq_one_letter_code
_entity_poly.pdbx_strand_id
1 'polypeptide(L)'
;MYYWNKYKVILLLTLLIFMFFILSGIALAAEEEAAKNYGFLSLLPPLVAIVLCFVTRRVLASLFIGVWVGATILIGWNPIGGVTKTLAYIVENAADSWNATILLFDFVIGGLIGLIYLSGGAQAFVKTITKKVKNARDGQLAAWLFGLVIFFDDYSNTAVVGNAFRAVSDKLRMSREKFSYIVDSTAAPVASIALISTWIGYEVGLIGDAIEGTSVAMAPYT
;
A
#
# COMPACT_ATOMS: atom_id res chain seq x y z
N MET A 1 16.69 6.04 -14.81
CA MET A 1 16.81 6.64 -13.46
C MET A 1 16.63 8.15 -13.59
N TYR A 2 15.39 8.64 -13.57
CA TYR A 2 15.08 10.07 -13.73
C TYR A 2 15.35 10.80 -12.40
N TYR A 3 16.40 11.64 -12.38
CA TYR A 3 16.66 12.58 -11.29
C TYR A 3 15.70 13.77 -11.45
N TRP A 4 14.50 13.62 -10.87
CA TRP A 4 13.54 14.70 -10.81
C TRP A 4 14.09 15.77 -9.85
N ASN A 5 14.29 16.99 -10.36
CA ASN A 5 15.01 18.04 -9.65
C ASN A 5 14.24 18.46 -8.39
N LYS A 6 14.89 18.46 -7.21
CA LYS A 6 14.29 18.79 -5.91
C LYS A 6 13.51 20.12 -5.93
N TYR A 7 13.96 21.08 -6.75
CA TYR A 7 13.30 22.37 -6.91
C TYR A 7 11.97 22.29 -7.68
N LYS A 8 11.83 21.35 -8.62
CA LYS A 8 10.56 21.10 -9.33
C LYS A 8 9.55 20.40 -8.42
N VAL A 9 9.99 19.49 -7.54
CA VAL A 9 9.14 18.89 -6.48
C VAL A 9 8.59 19.97 -5.58
N ILE A 10 9.47 20.82 -5.06
CA ILE A 10 9.09 21.91 -4.16
C ILE A 10 8.12 22.86 -4.88
N LEU A 11 8.40 23.23 -6.13
CA LEU A 11 7.52 24.08 -6.93
C LEU A 11 6.12 23.46 -7.14
N LEU A 12 6.05 22.17 -7.47
CA LEU A 12 4.78 21.48 -7.68
C LEU A 12 3.98 21.32 -6.38
N LEU A 13 4.65 21.02 -5.27
CA LEU A 13 4.05 21.02 -3.94
C LEU A 13 3.52 22.40 -3.58
N THR A 14 4.31 23.46 -3.79
CA THR A 14 3.87 24.83 -3.51
C THR A 14 2.70 25.25 -4.38
N LEU A 15 2.66 24.86 -5.65
CA LEU A 15 1.55 25.15 -6.56
C LEU A 15 0.29 24.37 -6.17
N LEU A 16 0.40 23.10 -5.79
CA LEU A 16 -0.72 22.31 -5.30
C LEU A 16 -1.29 22.87 -3.99
N ILE A 17 -0.42 23.29 -3.07
CA ILE A 17 -0.80 23.95 -1.82
C ILE A 17 -1.50 25.28 -2.12
N PHE A 18 -0.96 26.12 -3.01
CA PHE A 18 -1.58 27.40 -3.38
C PHE A 18 -2.92 27.21 -4.08
N MET A 19 -3.01 26.26 -5.02
CA MET A 19 -4.25 25.91 -5.72
C MET A 19 -5.31 25.39 -4.75
N PHE A 20 -4.90 24.59 -3.76
CA PHE A 20 -5.78 24.13 -2.69
C PHE A 20 -6.29 25.27 -1.81
N PHE A 21 -5.43 26.23 -1.43
CA PHE A 21 -5.85 27.41 -0.66
C PHE A 21 -6.81 28.33 -1.45
N ILE A 22 -6.61 28.46 -2.76
CA ILE A 22 -7.52 29.20 -3.65
C ILE A 22 -8.87 28.48 -3.74
N LEU A 23 -8.87 27.16 -3.93
CA LEU A 23 -10.09 26.34 -3.96
C LEU A 23 -10.82 26.38 -2.62
N SER A 24 -10.10 26.39 -1.49
CA SER A 24 -10.71 26.51 -0.16
C SER A 24 -11.33 27.88 0.08
N GLY A 25 -10.69 28.97 -0.39
CA GLY A 25 -11.23 30.32 -0.26
C GLY A 25 -12.50 30.53 -1.08
N ILE A 26 -12.60 29.89 -2.25
CA ILE A 26 -13.80 29.91 -3.10
C ILE A 26 -14.93 29.08 -2.46
N ALA A 27 -14.60 27.94 -1.86
CA ALA A 27 -15.59 27.06 -1.25
C ALA A 27 -16.13 27.56 0.10
N LEU A 28 -15.33 28.31 0.88
CA LEU A 28 -15.78 28.96 2.12
C LEU A 28 -16.82 30.07 1.84
N ALA A 29 -16.90 30.58 0.60
CA ALA A 29 -17.88 31.57 0.17
C ALA A 29 -19.22 30.96 -0.29
N ALA A 30 -19.31 29.62 -0.35
CA ALA A 30 -20.49 28.89 -0.82
C ALA A 30 -21.02 28.00 0.30
N GLU A 31 -21.78 28.59 1.23
CA GLU A 31 -22.62 27.82 2.15
C GLU A 31 -23.97 27.55 1.50
N GLU A 32 -24.27 26.28 1.23
CA GLU A 32 -25.63 25.76 1.42
C GLU A 32 -25.63 24.25 1.69
N GLU A 33 -26.48 23.87 2.63
CA GLU A 33 -26.63 22.57 3.27
C GLU A 33 -27.62 21.72 2.47
N ALA A 34 -27.13 20.79 1.67
CA ALA A 34 -27.92 19.69 1.09
C ALA A 34 -26.99 18.50 0.86
N ALA A 35 -27.51 17.28 1.04
CA ALA A 35 -26.77 16.02 0.99
C ALA A 35 -25.64 16.02 -0.07
N LYS A 36 -24.40 16.25 0.39
CA LYS A 36 -23.25 16.49 -0.49
C LYS A 36 -22.87 15.20 -1.21
N ASN A 37 -23.42 15.01 -2.40
CA ASN A 37 -22.86 14.10 -3.38
C ASN A 37 -21.54 14.70 -3.86
N TYR A 38 -20.42 14.23 -3.29
CA TYR A 38 -19.09 14.72 -3.65
C TYR A 38 -18.69 14.41 -5.10
N GLY A 39 -19.35 13.45 -5.77
CA GLY A 39 -19.10 13.16 -7.19
C GLY A 39 -17.62 12.95 -7.49
N PHE A 40 -17.09 13.60 -8.53
CA PHE A 40 -15.66 13.54 -8.88
C PHE A 40 -14.73 14.10 -7.79
N LEU A 41 -15.22 14.91 -6.85
CA LEU A 41 -14.40 15.49 -5.79
C LEU A 41 -13.91 14.42 -4.80
N SER A 42 -14.60 13.27 -4.67
CA SER A 42 -14.17 12.15 -3.83
C SER A 42 -12.90 11.45 -4.35
N LEU A 43 -12.56 11.63 -5.63
CA LEU A 43 -11.34 11.10 -6.24
C LEU A 43 -10.12 11.97 -5.94
N LEU A 44 -10.31 13.21 -5.48
CA LEU A 44 -9.22 14.15 -5.25
C LEU A 44 -8.25 13.65 -4.15
N PRO A 45 -8.71 13.21 -2.95
CA PRO A 45 -7.82 12.69 -1.91
C PRO A 45 -6.90 11.54 -2.36
N PRO A 46 -7.39 10.44 -2.97
CA PRO A 46 -6.51 9.35 -3.41
C PRO A 46 -5.60 9.77 -4.57
N LEU A 47 -6.08 10.61 -5.49
CA LEU A 47 -5.25 11.08 -6.61
C LEU A 47 -4.10 11.97 -6.14
N VAL A 48 -4.35 12.87 -5.18
CA VAL A 48 -3.30 13.66 -4.52
C VAL A 48 -2.29 12.73 -3.85
N ALA A 49 -2.74 11.74 -3.08
CA ALA A 49 -1.85 10.80 -2.43
C ALA A 49 -0.96 10.04 -3.42
N ILE A 50 -1.52 9.52 -4.52
CA ILE A 50 -0.78 8.78 -5.55
C ILE A 50 0.25 9.67 -6.25
N VAL A 51 -0.17 10.85 -6.72
CA VAL A 51 0.71 11.80 -7.41
C VAL A 51 1.86 12.21 -6.50
N LEU A 52 1.55 12.56 -5.24
CA LEU A 52 2.57 12.93 -4.26
C LEU A 52 3.49 11.75 -3.93
N CYS A 53 3.00 10.52 -3.91
CA CYS A 53 3.82 9.35 -3.65
C CYS A 53 4.91 9.20 -4.73
N PHE A 54 4.55 9.30 -6.01
CA PHE A 54 5.51 9.23 -7.12
C PHE A 54 6.49 10.41 -7.14
N VAL A 55 5.99 11.61 -6.84
CA VAL A 55 6.76 12.85 -6.86
C VAL A 55 7.74 12.93 -5.69
N THR A 56 7.25 12.73 -4.47
CA THR A 56 8.02 12.90 -3.24
C THR A 56 8.83 11.67 -2.88
N ARG A 57 8.45 10.49 -3.39
CA ARG A 57 8.97 9.18 -2.98
C ARG A 57 8.85 8.94 -1.47
N ARG A 58 7.86 9.59 -0.83
CA ARG A 58 7.56 9.49 0.60
C ARG A 58 6.11 9.07 0.78
N VAL A 59 5.90 7.77 0.90
CA VAL A 59 4.56 7.15 0.98
C VAL A 59 3.76 7.73 2.15
N LEU A 60 4.31 7.68 3.37
CA LEU A 60 3.60 8.12 4.59
C LEU A 60 3.18 9.59 4.54
N ALA A 61 4.08 10.48 4.10
CA ALA A 61 3.77 11.90 3.97
C ALA A 61 2.69 12.15 2.91
N SER A 62 2.72 11.40 1.80
CA SER A 62 1.76 11.53 0.72
C SER A 62 0.36 11.04 1.12
N LEU A 63 0.29 9.92 1.85
CA LEU A 63 -0.94 9.39 2.43
C LEU A 63 -1.54 10.38 3.44
N PHE A 64 -0.72 10.93 4.35
CA PHE A 64 -1.18 11.93 5.31
C PHE A 64 -1.79 13.15 4.61
N ILE A 65 -1.13 13.67 3.57
CA ILE A 65 -1.66 14.81 2.80
C ILE A 65 -2.96 14.43 2.08
N GLY A 66 -3.07 13.22 1.53
CA GLY A 66 -4.32 12.73 0.93
C GLY A 66 -5.48 12.72 1.93
N VAL A 67 -5.28 12.11 3.10
CA VAL A 67 -6.30 12.09 4.17
C VAL A 67 -6.63 13.51 4.64
N TRP A 68 -5.63 14.39 4.73
CA TRP A 68 -5.83 15.79 5.09
C TRP A 68 -6.65 16.57 4.06
N VAL A 69 -6.41 16.36 2.76
CA VAL A 69 -7.24 16.92 1.69
C VAL A 69 -8.68 16.43 1.83
N GLY A 70 -8.90 15.13 2.05
CA GLY A 70 -10.23 14.56 2.29
C GLY A 70 -10.93 15.16 3.51
N ALA A 71 -10.24 15.20 4.65
CA ALA A 71 -10.75 15.78 5.89
C ALA A 71 -11.10 17.26 5.74
N THR A 72 -10.28 18.02 5.01
CA THR A 72 -10.54 19.44 4.74
C THR A 72 -11.78 19.63 3.88
N ILE A 73 -12.00 18.81 2.85
CA ILE A 73 -13.21 18.86 2.02
C ILE A 73 -14.46 18.63 2.89
N LEU A 74 -14.42 17.66 3.81
CA LEU A 74 -15.55 17.31 4.66
C LEU A 74 -15.97 18.42 5.62
N ILE A 75 -15.04 19.30 6.02
CA ILE A 75 -15.33 20.39 6.96
C ILE A 75 -15.47 21.76 6.30
N GLY A 76 -15.89 21.79 5.03
CA GLY A 76 -16.14 23.03 4.30
C GLY A 76 -14.85 23.75 3.89
N TRP A 77 -13.81 22.99 3.56
CA TRP A 77 -12.52 23.48 3.08
C TRP A 77 -11.69 24.29 4.08
N ASN A 78 -11.94 24.18 5.39
CA ASN A 78 -11.08 24.77 6.41
C ASN A 78 -9.77 23.96 6.59
N PRO A 79 -8.58 24.46 6.19
CA PRO A 79 -7.36 23.64 6.21
C PRO A 79 -6.84 23.39 7.63
N ILE A 80 -7.06 24.34 8.55
CA ILE A 80 -6.64 24.24 9.96
C ILE A 80 -7.52 23.22 10.69
N GLY A 81 -8.84 23.32 10.51
CA GLY A 81 -9.74 22.28 11.02
C GLY A 81 -9.50 20.92 10.35
N GLY A 82 -9.02 20.91 9.10
CA GLY A 82 -8.72 19.68 8.38
C GLY A 82 -7.64 18.88 9.11
N VAL A 83 -6.63 19.55 9.68
CA VAL A 83 -5.59 18.90 10.48
C VAL A 83 -6.19 18.25 11.72
N THR A 84 -7.05 18.94 12.45
CA THR A 84 -7.66 18.38 13.67
C THR A 84 -8.56 17.18 13.33
N LYS A 85 -9.33 17.26 12.23
CA LYS A 85 -10.16 16.16 11.75
C LYS A 85 -9.34 14.96 11.26
N THR A 86 -8.23 15.19 10.57
CA THR A 86 -7.28 14.11 10.18
C THR A 86 -6.69 13.40 11.38
N LEU A 87 -6.22 14.15 12.38
CA LEU A 87 -5.69 13.55 13.61
C LEU A 87 -6.76 12.76 14.36
N ALA A 88 -7.99 13.29 14.43
CA ALA A 88 -9.11 12.56 15.00
C ALA A 88 -9.37 11.23 14.28
N TYR A 89 -9.39 11.23 12.94
CA TYR A 89 -9.55 9.99 12.17
C TYR A 89 -8.44 8.98 12.41
N ILE A 90 -7.18 9.42 12.53
CA ILE A 90 -6.06 8.53 12.83
C ILE A 90 -6.26 7.87 14.20
N VAL A 91 -6.66 8.64 15.22
CA VAL A 91 -6.91 8.11 16.57
C VAL A 91 -8.10 7.15 16.59
N GLU A 92 -9.21 7.53 15.96
CA GLU A 92 -10.43 6.73 15.85
C GLU A 92 -10.15 5.38 15.16
N ASN A 93 -9.50 5.41 14.00
CA ASN A 93 -9.18 4.19 13.26
C ASN A 93 -8.12 3.34 13.97
N ALA A 94 -7.18 3.93 14.70
CA ALA A 94 -6.19 3.17 15.47
C ALA A 94 -6.78 2.55 16.75
N ALA A 95 -7.84 3.14 17.30
CA ALA A 95 -8.56 2.65 18.48
C ALA A 95 -9.67 1.65 18.12
N ASP A 96 -10.09 1.60 16.86
CA ASP A 96 -11.04 0.61 16.39
C ASP A 96 -10.49 -0.81 16.56
N SER A 97 -11.29 -1.70 17.15
CA SER A 97 -10.84 -3.04 17.54
C SER A 97 -10.48 -3.91 16.35
N TRP A 98 -11.14 -3.72 15.21
CA TRP A 98 -10.88 -4.49 14.00
C TRP A 98 -9.56 -4.04 13.36
N ASN A 99 -9.40 -2.73 13.15
CA ASN A 99 -8.18 -2.14 12.65
C ASN A 99 -6.97 -2.43 13.56
N ALA A 100 -7.15 -2.34 14.88
CA ALA A 100 -6.11 -2.68 15.85
C ALA A 100 -5.71 -4.17 15.77
N THR A 101 -6.66 -5.07 15.50
CA THR A 101 -6.38 -6.49 15.28
C THR A 101 -5.52 -6.68 14.03
N ILE A 102 -5.83 -5.99 12.93
CA ILE A 102 -5.02 -6.01 11.70
C ILE A 102 -3.60 -5.50 11.99
N LEU A 103 -3.47 -4.36 12.67
CA LEU A 103 -2.16 -3.80 13.02
C LEU A 103 -1.32 -4.79 13.86
N LEU A 104 -1.91 -5.39 14.89
CA LEU A 104 -1.22 -6.38 15.72
C LEU A 104 -0.82 -7.63 14.92
N PHE A 105 -1.69 -8.10 14.03
CA PHE A 105 -1.40 -9.21 13.15
C PHE A 105 -0.21 -8.91 12.25
N ASP A 106 -0.19 -7.75 11.59
CA ASP A 106 0.91 -7.31 10.72
C ASP A 106 2.23 -7.18 11.49
N PHE A 107 2.20 -6.67 12.73
CA PHE A 107 3.39 -6.61 13.60
C PHE A 107 3.94 -8.00 13.93
N VAL A 108 3.07 -8.97 14.26
CA VAL A 108 3.47 -10.34 14.60
C VAL A 108 4.04 -11.06 13.38
N ILE A 109 3.37 -10.96 12.23
CA ILE A 109 3.82 -11.54 10.96
C ILE A 109 5.16 -10.91 10.57
N GLY A 110 5.28 -9.58 10.55
CA GLY A 110 6.54 -8.88 10.27
C GLY A 110 7.69 -9.32 11.18
N GLY A 111 7.43 -9.51 12.49
CA GLY A 111 8.39 -10.05 13.44
C GLY A 111 8.82 -11.48 13.13
N LEU A 112 7.87 -12.37 12.81
CA LEU A 112 8.14 -13.75 12.41
C LEU A 112 9.00 -13.82 11.14
N ILE A 113 8.69 -13.03 10.13
CA ILE A 113 9.49 -12.96 8.89
C ILE A 113 10.90 -12.44 9.19
N GLY A 114 11.03 -11.44 10.06
CA GLY A 114 12.33 -10.95 10.54
C GLY A 114 13.17 -12.07 11.17
N LEU A 115 12.57 -12.93 11.99
CA LEU A 115 13.24 -14.09 12.60
C LEU A 115 13.62 -15.15 11.56
N ILE A 116 12.75 -15.46 10.60
CA ILE A 116 13.07 -16.39 9.49
C ILE A 116 14.26 -15.88 8.68
N TYR A 117 14.34 -14.56 8.47
CA TYR A 117 15.44 -13.95 7.75
C TYR A 117 16.75 -13.97 8.56
N LEU A 118 16.70 -13.65 9.85
CA LEU A 118 17.86 -13.64 10.74
C LEU A 118 18.42 -15.04 11.00
N SER A 119 17.55 -16.05 11.10
CA SER A 119 17.94 -17.45 11.32
C SER A 119 18.66 -18.10 10.12
N GLY A 120 18.68 -17.44 8.95
CA GLY A 120 19.29 -17.99 7.75
C GLY A 120 18.41 -19.02 7.03
N GLY A 121 17.18 -19.26 7.49
CA GLY A 121 16.28 -20.30 6.96
C GLY A 121 15.95 -20.09 5.48
N ALA A 122 15.62 -18.85 5.10
CA ALA A 122 15.34 -18.49 3.71
C ALA A 122 16.57 -18.73 2.79
N GLN A 123 17.76 -18.36 3.25
CA GLN A 123 19.01 -18.52 2.51
C GLN A 123 19.40 -20.00 2.38
N ALA A 124 19.19 -20.81 3.42
CA ALA A 124 19.42 -22.26 3.38
C ALA A 124 18.45 -22.97 2.42
N PHE A 125 17.18 -22.57 2.42
CA PHE A 125 16.17 -23.10 1.51
C PHE A 125 16.50 -22.78 0.05
N VAL A 126 16.86 -21.52 -0.24
CA VAL A 126 17.27 -21.16 -1.60
C VAL A 126 18.57 -21.82 -2.03
N LYS A 127 19.56 -21.98 -1.14
CA LYS A 127 20.76 -22.77 -1.43
C LYS A 127 20.44 -24.21 -1.82
N THR A 128 19.36 -24.78 -1.30
CA THR A 128 18.92 -26.14 -1.62
C THR A 128 18.23 -26.19 -2.99
N ILE A 129 17.29 -25.28 -3.26
CA ILE A 129 16.59 -25.18 -4.55
C ILE A 129 17.57 -24.88 -5.70
N THR A 130 18.54 -24.02 -5.46
CA THR A 130 19.47 -23.54 -6.49
C THR A 130 20.50 -24.58 -6.93
N LYS A 131 20.66 -25.69 -6.19
CA LYS A 131 21.44 -26.85 -6.67
C LYS A 131 20.88 -27.45 -7.96
N LYS A 132 19.57 -27.30 -8.21
CA LYS A 132 18.91 -27.83 -9.41
C LYS A 132 18.80 -26.80 -10.55
N VAL A 133 19.16 -25.54 -10.29
CA VAL A 133 19.06 -24.43 -11.24
C VAL A 133 20.30 -24.39 -12.12
N LYS A 134 20.14 -24.61 -13.43
CA LYS A 134 21.27 -24.69 -14.38
C LYS A 134 21.38 -23.47 -15.29
N ASN A 135 20.25 -22.82 -15.60
CA ASN A 135 20.20 -21.69 -16.53
C ASN A 135 19.25 -20.59 -16.01
N ALA A 136 19.25 -19.44 -16.67
CA ALA A 136 18.45 -18.28 -16.29
C ALA A 136 16.93 -18.53 -16.30
N ARG A 137 16.41 -19.46 -17.13
CA ARG A 137 14.99 -19.83 -17.12
C ARG A 137 14.64 -20.64 -15.88
N ASP A 138 15.48 -21.61 -15.53
CA ASP A 138 15.30 -22.40 -14.31
C ASP A 138 15.32 -21.50 -13.06
N GLY A 139 16.20 -20.48 -13.05
CA GLY A 139 16.30 -19.51 -11.96
C GLY A 139 15.04 -18.65 -11.82
N GLN A 140 14.47 -18.23 -12.96
CA GLN A 140 13.20 -17.48 -13.00
C GLN A 140 12.03 -18.34 -12.51
N LEU A 141 11.93 -19.59 -12.98
CA LEU A 141 10.89 -20.53 -12.55
C LEU A 141 11.00 -20.85 -11.06
N ALA A 142 12.22 -21.03 -10.55
CA ALA A 142 12.46 -21.28 -9.13
C ALA A 142 12.07 -20.07 -8.28
N ALA A 143 12.41 -18.85 -8.70
CA ALA A 143 12.00 -17.63 -8.00
C ALA A 143 10.48 -17.46 -8.01
N TRP A 144 9.84 -17.71 -9.15
CA TRP A 144 8.39 -17.65 -9.30
C TRP A 144 7.66 -18.66 -8.40
N LEU A 145 8.07 -19.94 -8.45
CA LEU A 145 7.51 -20.99 -7.58
C LEU A 145 7.72 -20.67 -6.11
N PHE A 146 8.88 -20.12 -5.75
CA PHE A 146 9.13 -19.74 -4.37
C PHE A 146 8.25 -18.58 -3.91
N GLY A 147 8.01 -17.59 -4.78
CA GLY A 147 7.03 -16.53 -4.54
C GLY A 147 5.63 -17.08 -4.32
N LEU A 148 5.19 -18.08 -5.10
CA LEU A 148 3.88 -18.71 -4.88
C LEU A 148 3.76 -19.39 -3.50
N VAL A 149 4.86 -19.90 -2.94
CA VAL A 149 4.86 -20.56 -1.62
C VAL A 149 4.78 -19.54 -0.49
N ILE A 150 5.33 -18.34 -0.67
CA ILE A 150 5.30 -17.26 0.32
C ILE A 150 4.05 -16.39 0.09
N PHE A 151 2.88 -17.01 0.10
CA PHE A 151 1.61 -16.36 -0.24
C PHE A 151 0.97 -15.55 0.90
N PHE A 152 1.52 -15.62 2.12
CA PHE A 152 0.87 -15.06 3.30
C PHE A 152 0.94 -13.53 3.37
N ASP A 153 1.94 -12.89 2.73
CA ASP A 153 2.12 -11.43 2.76
C ASP A 153 3.01 -10.97 1.59
N ASP A 154 2.65 -9.87 0.92
CA ASP A 154 3.30 -9.39 -0.29
C ASP A 154 4.65 -8.69 -0.03
N TYR A 155 4.77 -7.94 1.07
CA TYR A 155 6.04 -7.34 1.47
C TYR A 155 7.09 -8.40 1.83
N SER A 156 6.67 -9.38 2.61
CA SER A 156 7.50 -10.49 3.06
C SER A 156 7.90 -11.39 1.90
N ASN A 157 6.98 -11.69 1.00
CA ASN A 157 7.27 -12.36 -0.26
C ASN A 157 8.38 -11.64 -1.03
N THR A 158 8.19 -10.35 -1.29
CA THR A 158 9.14 -9.55 -2.07
C THR A 158 10.51 -9.49 -1.41
N ALA A 159 10.56 -9.28 -0.09
CA ALA A 159 11.79 -9.23 0.67
C ALA A 159 12.51 -10.58 0.70
N VAL A 160 11.78 -11.67 0.95
CA VAL A 160 12.37 -13.01 1.09
C VAL A 160 12.82 -13.54 -0.26
N VAL A 161 11.95 -13.55 -1.28
CA VAL A 161 12.27 -14.03 -2.64
C VAL A 161 13.36 -13.17 -3.25
N GLY A 162 13.21 -11.84 -3.18
CA GLY A 162 14.16 -10.88 -3.73
C GLY A 162 15.57 -11.03 -3.15
N ASN A 163 15.69 -11.12 -1.82
CA ASN A 163 17.00 -11.29 -1.17
C ASN A 163 17.56 -12.70 -1.37
N ALA A 164 16.75 -13.73 -1.25
CA ALA A 164 17.24 -15.10 -1.30
C ALA A 164 17.69 -15.49 -2.72
N PHE A 165 17.00 -15.03 -3.76
CA PHE A 165 17.40 -15.27 -5.17
C PHE A 165 18.37 -14.23 -5.73
N ARG A 166 18.77 -13.18 -4.99
CA ARG A 166 19.69 -12.15 -5.48
C ARG A 166 20.99 -12.74 -6.04
N ALA A 167 21.67 -13.57 -5.26
CA ALA A 167 22.95 -14.17 -5.67
C ALA A 167 22.80 -15.10 -6.90
N VAL A 168 21.64 -15.74 -7.03
CA VAL A 168 21.30 -16.65 -8.13
C VAL A 168 21.04 -15.85 -9.40
N SER A 169 20.22 -14.80 -9.29
CA SER A 169 19.91 -13.86 -10.35
C SER A 169 21.18 -13.22 -10.91
N ASP A 170 22.08 -12.77 -10.03
CA ASP A 170 23.36 -12.18 -10.43
C ASP A 170 24.28 -13.22 -11.13
N LYS A 171 24.39 -14.44 -10.60
CA LYS A 171 25.19 -15.53 -11.20
C LYS A 171 24.68 -15.95 -12.58
N LEU A 172 23.37 -16.02 -12.76
CA LEU A 172 22.71 -16.42 -14.01
C LEU A 172 22.50 -15.26 -14.98
N ARG A 173 22.95 -14.05 -14.63
CA ARG A 173 22.79 -12.82 -15.42
C ARG A 173 21.33 -12.56 -15.82
N MET A 174 20.42 -12.76 -14.89
CA MET A 174 19.01 -12.40 -15.08
C MET A 174 18.87 -10.86 -15.10
N SER A 175 18.03 -10.34 -16.00
CA SER A 175 17.69 -8.90 -15.99
C SER A 175 17.04 -8.54 -14.66
N ARG A 176 17.48 -7.42 -14.06
CA ARG A 176 16.95 -6.94 -12.79
C ARG A 176 15.48 -6.56 -12.91
N GLU A 177 15.09 -5.99 -14.05
CA GLU A 177 13.73 -5.61 -14.39
C GLU A 177 12.82 -6.84 -14.45
N LYS A 178 13.27 -7.89 -15.17
CA LYS A 178 12.50 -9.13 -15.28
C LYS A 178 12.41 -9.86 -13.95
N PHE A 179 13.49 -9.90 -13.18
CA PHE A 179 13.49 -10.52 -11.85
C PHE A 179 12.56 -9.77 -10.90
N SER A 180 12.63 -8.43 -10.88
CA SER A 180 11.70 -7.59 -10.10
C SER A 180 10.25 -7.83 -10.48
N TYR A 181 9.96 -7.95 -11.78
CA TYR A 181 8.61 -8.26 -12.25
C TYR A 181 8.14 -9.63 -11.75
N ILE A 182 8.99 -10.66 -11.80
CA ILE A 182 8.63 -12.00 -11.29
C ILE A 182 8.30 -11.93 -9.81
N VAL A 183 9.17 -11.32 -9.01
CA VAL A 183 8.96 -11.18 -7.56
C VAL A 183 7.66 -10.44 -7.25
N ASP A 184 7.44 -9.29 -7.89
CA ASP A 184 6.24 -8.45 -7.71
C ASP A 184 4.96 -9.17 -8.14
N SER A 185 4.98 -9.84 -9.30
CA SER A 185 3.84 -10.60 -9.84
C SER A 185 3.43 -11.80 -8.98
N THR A 186 4.32 -12.28 -8.10
CA THR A 186 4.04 -13.38 -7.16
C THR A 186 3.78 -12.91 -5.75
N ALA A 187 3.91 -11.61 -5.46
CA ALA A 187 3.69 -11.03 -4.15
C ALA A 187 2.21 -10.66 -3.99
N ALA A 188 1.82 -9.43 -4.39
CA ALA A 188 0.47 -8.92 -4.20
C ALA A 188 -0.62 -9.81 -4.83
N PRO A 189 -0.52 -10.25 -6.10
CA PRO A 189 -1.58 -11.05 -6.72
C PRO A 189 -1.85 -12.39 -6.02
N VAL A 190 -0.80 -13.03 -5.51
CA VAL A 190 -0.91 -14.32 -4.83
C VAL A 190 -1.45 -14.12 -3.43
N ALA A 191 -1.00 -13.08 -2.73
CA ALA A 191 -1.50 -12.74 -1.41
C ALA A 191 -2.99 -12.37 -1.43
N SER A 192 -3.47 -11.68 -2.47
CA SER A 192 -4.90 -11.37 -2.63
C SER A 192 -5.78 -12.60 -2.92
N ILE A 193 -5.26 -13.64 -3.58
CA ILE A 193 -6.07 -14.83 -3.94
C ILE A 193 -5.96 -15.95 -2.89
N ALA A 194 -4.89 -15.94 -2.07
CA ALA A 194 -4.65 -16.97 -1.09
C ALA A 194 -5.68 -16.92 0.05
N LEU A 195 -6.23 -18.10 0.40
CA LEU A 195 -7.23 -18.24 1.47
C LEU A 195 -6.74 -17.79 2.85
N ILE A 196 -5.43 -17.81 3.09
CA ILE A 196 -4.80 -17.43 4.36
C ILE A 196 -3.68 -16.44 4.03
N SER A 197 -3.98 -15.14 4.07
CA SER A 197 -3.04 -14.06 3.80
C SER A 197 -3.35 -12.80 4.63
N THR A 198 -2.48 -11.79 4.56
CA THR A 198 -2.72 -10.45 5.13
C THR A 198 -3.85 -9.70 4.42
N TRP A 199 -4.10 -9.99 3.14
CA TRP A 199 -5.10 -9.28 2.33
C TRP A 199 -6.53 -9.74 2.56
N ILE A 200 -6.76 -11.03 2.83
CA ILE A 200 -8.13 -11.56 2.96
C ILE A 200 -8.91 -10.88 4.10
N GLY A 201 -8.25 -10.57 5.22
CA GLY A 201 -8.89 -9.88 6.35
C GLY A 201 -9.32 -8.46 5.98
N TYR A 202 -8.45 -7.73 5.26
CA TYR A 202 -8.77 -6.38 4.79
C TYR A 202 -9.90 -6.39 3.75
N GLU A 203 -9.85 -7.29 2.77
CA GLU A 203 -10.86 -7.41 1.71
C GLU A 203 -12.24 -7.77 2.28
N VAL A 204 -12.32 -8.76 3.18
CA VAL A 204 -13.58 -9.14 3.85
C VAL A 204 -14.12 -7.99 4.70
N GLY A 205 -13.25 -7.24 5.39
CA GLY A 205 -13.64 -6.04 6.13
C GLY A 205 -14.27 -4.98 5.22
N LEU A 206 -13.60 -4.64 4.12
CA LEU A 206 -14.13 -3.67 3.14
C LEU A 206 -15.47 -4.11 2.52
N ILE A 207 -15.62 -5.41 2.25
CA ILE A 207 -16.89 -5.97 1.76
C ILE A 207 -17.97 -5.80 2.83
N GLY A 208 -17.65 -6.03 4.11
CA GLY A 208 -18.57 -5.83 5.22
C GLY A 208 -19.05 -4.38 5.34
N ASP A 209 -18.11 -3.43 5.35
CA ASP A 209 -18.43 -2.00 5.41
C ASP A 209 -19.31 -1.56 4.23
N ALA A 210 -19.06 -2.12 3.04
CA ALA A 210 -19.87 -1.83 1.85
C ALA A 210 -21.28 -2.42 1.91
N ILE A 211 -21.46 -3.59 2.54
CA ILE A 211 -22.77 -4.26 2.67
C ILE A 211 -23.64 -3.61 3.74
N GLU A 212 -23.05 -3.12 4.85
CA GLU A 212 -23.78 -2.54 5.98
C GLU A 212 -24.71 -1.37 5.58
N GLY A 213 -24.38 -0.66 4.50
CA GLY A 213 -25.20 0.40 3.91
C GLY A 213 -26.28 -0.06 2.92
N THR A 214 -26.50 -1.36 2.74
CA THR A 214 -27.40 -1.94 1.73
C THR A 214 -28.47 -2.85 2.34
N SER A 215 -29.50 -3.20 1.56
CA SER A 215 -30.54 -4.15 2.00
C SER A 215 -30.12 -5.64 1.88
N VAL A 216 -28.83 -5.91 1.71
CA VAL A 216 -28.30 -7.26 1.48
C VAL A 216 -28.02 -7.93 2.82
N ALA A 217 -28.78 -8.97 3.16
CA ALA A 217 -28.67 -9.72 4.41
C ALA A 217 -27.66 -10.88 4.34
N MET A 218 -26.51 -10.66 3.68
CA MET A 218 -25.46 -11.66 3.50
C MET A 218 -24.27 -11.31 4.40
N ALA A 219 -23.62 -12.32 4.99
CA ALA A 219 -22.41 -12.07 5.75
C ALA A 219 -21.24 -11.83 4.79
N PRO A 220 -20.23 -11.01 5.14
CA PRO A 220 -19.10 -10.68 4.25
C PRO A 220 -18.22 -11.89 3.86
N TYR A 221 -18.46 -13.04 4.48
CA TYR A 221 -17.71 -14.29 4.35
C TYR A 221 -18.58 -15.48 3.88
N THR A 222 -19.85 -15.25 3.49
CA THR A 222 -20.79 -16.26 2.97
C THR A 222 -21.23 -15.91 1.56
#